data_AF-N1WJQ8-F1
#
_entry.id   AF-N1WJQ8-F1
#
_cell.length_a   1.000
_cell.length_b   1.000
_cell.length_c   1.000
_cell.angle_alpha   90.00
_cell.angle_beta   90.00
_cell.angle_gamma   90.00
#
_symmetry.space_group_name_H-M   'P 1'
#
loop_
_entity.id
_entity.type
_entity.pdbx_description
1 polymer ?
#
loop_
_entity_poly.entity_id
_entity_poly.type
_entity_poly.pdbx_seq_one_letter_code
_entity_poly.pdbx_strand_id
1 'polypeptide(L)'
;MFGEYAIYCGGKIVALICDNRLFVKPTEGGRKWIGNVQEAPAYPGAKPSFLIPDQFENKEWISALIKITAEELPEPKPKSKPKKKSVSSRKKNKN
;
A
#
# COMPACT_ATOMS: atom_id res chain seq x y z
N MET A 1 -14.35 -0.42 -7.24
CA MET A 1 -14.36 -1.57 -6.31
C MET A 1 -14.43 -1.04 -4.89
N PHE A 2 -15.49 -1.38 -4.16
CA PHE A 2 -15.63 -1.15 -2.72
C PHE A 2 -15.29 -2.50 -2.05
N GLY A 3 -14.24 -2.57 -1.22
CA GLY A 3 -13.94 -3.78 -0.44
C GLY A 3 -12.50 -4.32 -0.48
N GLU A 4 -11.58 -3.66 -1.18
CA GLU A 4 -10.16 -4.04 -1.15
C GLU A 4 -9.43 -3.26 -0.04
N TYR A 5 -8.50 -3.93 0.64
CA TYR A 5 -7.77 -3.35 1.77
C TYR A 5 -6.31 -3.11 1.41
N ALA A 6 -5.81 -1.90 1.70
CA ALA A 6 -4.39 -1.60 1.64
C ALA A 6 -3.76 -1.78 3.04
N ILE A 7 -2.67 -2.54 3.10
CA ILE A 7 -1.88 -2.72 4.31
C ILE A 7 -0.78 -1.67 4.33
N TYR A 8 -0.70 -0.95 5.44
CA TYR A 8 0.31 0.08 5.67
C TYR A 8 1.32 -0.37 6.72
N CYS A 9 2.59 -0.08 6.48
CA CYS A 9 3.66 -0.17 7.47
C CYS A 9 4.55 1.07 7.35
N GLY A 10 4.76 1.80 8.45
CA GLY A 10 5.55 3.05 8.44
C GLY A 10 5.01 4.12 7.48
N GLY A 11 3.70 4.19 7.27
CA GLY A 11 3.07 5.12 6.31
C GLY A 11 3.23 4.73 4.83
N LYS A 12 3.82 3.57 4.54
CA LYS A 12 3.99 3.02 3.19
C LYS A 12 2.95 1.92 2.93
N ILE A 13 2.38 1.88 1.73
CA ILE A 13 1.58 0.73 1.28
C ILE A 13 2.54 -0.41 0.94
N VAL A 14 2.46 -1.49 1.71
CA VAL A 14 3.33 -2.67 1.58
C VAL A 14 2.63 -3.83 0.87
N ALA A 15 1.31 -3.94 1.05
CA ALA A 15 0.52 -5.04 0.51
C ALA A 15 -0.93 -4.64 0.30
N LEU A 16 -1.65 -5.45 -0.49
CA LEU A 16 -3.08 -5.34 -0.73
C LEU A 16 -3.75 -6.67 -0.39
N ILE A 17 -4.99 -6.61 0.09
CA ILE A 17 -5.87 -7.77 0.21
C ILE A 17 -7.02 -7.57 -0.76
N CYS A 18 -7.08 -8.44 -1.77
CA CYS A 18 -8.11 -8.47 -2.81
C CYS A 18 -8.60 -9.91 -2.95
N ASP A 19 -9.91 -10.14 -3.06
CA ASP A 19 -10.51 -11.47 -3.20
C ASP A 19 -9.99 -12.50 -2.18
N ASN A 20 -9.88 -12.10 -0.90
CA ASN A 20 -9.35 -12.91 0.20
C ASN A 20 -7.93 -13.44 -0.02
N ARG A 21 -7.12 -12.75 -0.83
CA ARG A 21 -5.74 -13.09 -1.15
C ARG A 21 -4.82 -11.93 -0.80
N LEU A 22 -3.65 -12.26 -0.26
CA LEU A 22 -2.62 -11.29 0.09
C LEU A 22 -1.65 -11.07 -1.07
N PHE A 23 -1.49 -9.82 -1.46
CA PHE A 23 -0.58 -9.37 -2.51
C PHE A 23 0.46 -8.42 -1.92
N VAL A 24 1.71 -8.86 -1.79
CA VAL A 24 2.82 -8.05 -1.25
C VAL A 24 3.58 -7.40 -2.41
N LYS A 25 3.98 -6.14 -2.25
CA LYS A 25 4.73 -5.44 -3.29
C LYS A 25 6.02 -6.19 -3.65
N PRO A 26 6.39 -6.23 -4.93
CA PRO A 26 7.59 -6.91 -5.35
C PRO A 26 8.82 -6.11 -4.90
N THR A 27 9.63 -6.71 -4.04
CA THR A 27 10.92 -6.16 -3.59
C THR A 27 11.99 -7.26 -3.62
N GLU A 28 13.27 -6.90 -3.67
CA GLU A 28 14.35 -7.86 -3.84
C GLU A 28 14.51 -8.76 -2.60
N GLY A 29 14.50 -8.17 -1.40
CA GLY A 29 14.50 -8.89 -0.14
C GLY A 29 13.26 -9.74 0.04
N GLY A 30 12.08 -9.25 -0.37
CA GLY A 30 10.85 -10.03 -0.35
C GLY A 30 10.93 -11.28 -1.22
N ARG A 31 11.50 -11.14 -2.43
CA ARG A 31 11.72 -12.29 -3.34
C ARG A 31 12.66 -13.33 -2.73
N LYS A 32 13.77 -12.88 -2.12
CA LYS A 32 14.73 -13.77 -1.45
C LYS A 32 14.10 -14.48 -0.24
N TRP A 33 13.27 -13.79 0.53
CA TRP A 33 12.56 -14.34 1.69
C TRP A 33 11.52 -15.40 1.30
N ILE A 34 10.74 -15.14 0.25
CA ILE A 34 9.74 -16.08 -0.26
C ILE A 34 10.40 -17.28 -0.94
N GLY A 35 11.53 -17.06 -1.63
CA GLY A 35 12.23 -18.08 -2.41
C GLY A 35 11.52 -18.33 -3.75
N ASN A 36 10.47 -19.15 -3.74
CA ASN A 36 9.69 -19.45 -4.94
C ASN A 36 8.47 -18.51 -5.05
N VAL A 37 8.68 -17.34 -5.67
CA VAL A 37 7.64 -16.31 -5.79
C VAL A 37 6.59 -16.66 -6.83
N GLN A 38 5.32 -16.52 -6.45
CA GLN A 38 4.22 -16.44 -7.40
C GLN A 38 3.84 -14.98 -7.60
N GLU A 39 3.77 -14.52 -8.85
CA GLU A 39 3.36 -13.16 -9.18
C GLU A 39 1.99 -13.15 -9.83
N ALA A 40 1.12 -12.26 -9.36
CA ALA A 40 -0.19 -12.03 -9.94
C ALA A 40 -0.61 -10.57 -9.76
N PRO A 41 -1.39 -10.01 -10.68
CA PRO A 41 -2.02 -8.72 -10.46
C PRO A 41 -3.10 -8.87 -9.36
N ALA A 42 -3.18 -7.90 -8.44
CA ALA A 42 -4.20 -7.90 -7.38
C ALA A 42 -5.62 -7.74 -7.93
N TYR A 43 -5.75 -7.06 -9.07
CA TYR A 43 -6.98 -6.86 -9.83
C TYR A 43 -6.64 -6.60 -11.31
N PRO A 44 -7.59 -6.69 -12.25
CA PRO A 44 -7.34 -6.44 -13.67
C PRO A 44 -6.69 -5.07 -13.92
N GLY A 45 -5.51 -5.05 -14.56
CA GLY A 45 -4.75 -3.83 -14.83
C GLY A 45 -3.79 -3.37 -13.71
N ALA A 46 -3.76 -4.07 -12.57
CA ALA A 46 -2.74 -3.84 -11.55
C ALA A 46 -1.36 -4.31 -12.02
N LYS A 47 -0.30 -3.71 -11.45
CA LYS A 47 1.05 -4.27 -11.60
C LYS A 47 1.15 -5.60 -10.84
N PRO A 48 1.91 -6.58 -11.35
CA PRO A 48 2.16 -7.82 -10.63
C PRO A 48 2.73 -7.56 -9.23
N SER A 49 2.25 -8.33 -8.27
CA SER A 49 2.69 -8.36 -6.88
C SER A 49 2.89 -9.80 -6.45
N PHE A 50 3.66 -10.03 -5.39
CA PHE A 50 3.84 -11.36 -4.83
C PHE A 50 2.53 -11.85 -4.22
N LEU A 51 1.96 -12.89 -4.80
CA LEU A 51 0.81 -13.59 -4.24
C LEU A 51 1.30 -14.53 -3.14
N ILE A 52 0.66 -14.44 -1.96
CA ILE A 52 0.95 -15.30 -0.82
C ILE A 52 -0.23 -16.26 -0.59
N PRO A 53 -0.20 -17.49 -1.14
CA PRO A 53 -1.30 -18.45 -0.99
C PRO A 53 -1.24 -19.21 0.36
N ASP A 54 -0.08 -19.76 0.72
CA ASP A 54 0.00 -20.82 1.74
C ASP A 54 0.54 -20.34 3.10
N GLN A 55 1.18 -19.18 3.14
CA GLN A 55 1.87 -18.69 4.34
C GLN A 55 1.05 -17.71 5.17
N PHE A 56 -0.25 -17.52 4.86
CA PHE A 56 -1.11 -16.53 5.51
C PHE A 56 -1.39 -16.82 7.00
N GLU A 57 -1.27 -18.07 7.44
CA GLU A 57 -1.48 -18.44 8.84
C GLU A 57 -0.20 -18.30 9.70
N ASN A 58 0.97 -18.16 9.06
CA ASN A 58 2.23 -18.01 9.75
C ASN A 58 2.52 -16.53 10.04
N LYS A 59 2.11 -16.08 11.22
CA LYS A 59 2.23 -14.68 11.67
C LYS A 59 3.67 -14.19 11.62
N GLU A 60 4.63 -14.97 12.09
CA GLU A 60 6.04 -14.61 12.16
C GLU A 60 6.61 -14.42 10.76
N TRP A 61 6.28 -15.35 9.85
CA TRP A 61 6.73 -15.31 8.47
C TRP A 61 6.18 -14.10 7.72
N ILE A 62 4.89 -13.79 7.87
CA ILE A 62 4.27 -12.61 7.24
C ILE A 62 4.84 -11.34 7.83
N SER A 63 5.01 -11.29 9.15
CA SER A 63 5.57 -10.11 9.82
C SER A 63 6.97 -9.80 9.33
N ALA A 64 7.81 -10.83 9.11
CA ALA A 64 9.13 -10.67 8.53
C ALA A 64 9.07 -10.16 7.09
N LEU A 65 8.23 -10.77 6.24
CA LEU A 65 8.05 -10.34 4.85
C LEU A 65 7.60 -8.88 4.76
N ILE A 66 6.60 -8.48 5.55
CA ILE A 66 6.08 -7.11 5.56
C ILE A 66 7.15 -6.10 6.02
N LYS A 67 7.98 -6.45 7.00
CA LYS A 67 9.09 -5.59 7.46
C LYS A 67 10.14 -5.40 6.37
N ILE A 68 10.60 -6.50 5.76
CA ILE A 68 11.56 -6.48 4.65
C ILE A 68 11.02 -5.61 3.50
N THR A 69 9.77 -5.82 3.10
CA THR A 69 9.13 -5.01 2.06
C THR A 69 9.03 -3.54 2.47
N ALA A 70 8.71 -3.22 3.71
CA ALA A 70 8.61 -1.82 4.17
C ALA A 70 9.96 -1.08 4.15
N GLU A 71 11.06 -1.78 4.46
CA GLU A 71 12.41 -1.23 4.48
C GLU A 71 12.89 -0.89 3.06
N GLU A 72 12.60 -1.75 2.08
CA GLU A 72 13.03 -1.55 0.67
C GLU A 72 12.15 -0.55 -0.09
N LEU A 73 10.95 -0.23 0.41
CA LEU A 73 10.07 0.75 -0.24
C LEU A 73 10.51 2.19 0.05
N PRO A 74 10.39 3.11 -0.93
CA PRO A 74 10.71 4.52 -0.71
C PRO A 74 9.81 5.16 0.35
N GLU A 75 10.34 6.17 1.04
CA GLU A 75 9.55 6.94 2.00
C GLU A 75 8.36 7.64 1.36
N PRO A 76 7.21 7.71 2.05
CA PRO A 76 6.05 8.41 1.53
C PRO A 76 6.37 9.90 1.40
N LYS A 77 5.98 10.50 0.27
CA LYS A 77 6.20 11.94 0.06
C LYS A 77 5.56 12.75 1.20
N PRO A 78 6.27 13.73 1.78
CA PRO A 78 5.72 14.55 2.85
C PRO A 78 4.47 15.28 2.34
N LYS A 79 3.38 15.17 3.10
CA LYS A 79 2.13 15.88 2.77
C LYS A 79 2.39 17.39 2.88
N SER A 80 2.20 18.11 1.78
CA SER A 80 2.24 19.57 1.81
C SER A 80 1.13 20.13 2.69
N LYS A 81 1.45 21.14 3.50
CA LYS A 81 0.48 21.78 4.40
C LYS A 81 -0.71 22.32 3.57
N PRO A 82 -1.96 22.13 4.02
CA PRO A 82 -3.11 22.66 3.30
C PRO A 82 -2.98 24.18 3.20
N LYS A 83 -2.99 24.72 1.98
CA LYS A 83 -3.07 26.17 1.76
C LYS A 83 -4.38 26.66 2.38
N LYS A 84 -4.30 27.50 3.43
CA LYS A 84 -5.48 28.21 3.96
C LYS A 84 -6.12 28.95 2.79
N LYS A 85 -7.35 28.57 2.41
CA LYS A 85 -8.16 29.37 1.48
C LYS A 85 -8.40 30.72 2.17
N SER A 86 -7.82 31.78 1.64
CA SER A 86 -8.18 33.15 2.04
C SER A 86 -9.65 33.36 1.66
N VAL A 87 -10.50 33.55 2.66
CA VAL A 87 -11.90 33.91 2.45
C VAL A 87 -11.92 35.36 1.93
N SER A 88 -12.25 35.52 0.66
CA SER A 88 -12.49 36.82 0.03
C SER A 88 -13.84 37.36 0.52
N SER A 89 -13.80 38.39 1.36
CA SER A 89 -14.96 39.17 1.79
C SER A 89 -15.44 40.08 0.65
N ARG A 90 -16.41 39.63 -0.15
CA ARG A 90 -17.06 40.49 -1.15
C ARG A 90 -18.24 41.24 -0.52
N LYS A 91 -18.07 42.57 -0.40
CA LYS A 91 -19.00 43.59 0.09
C LYS A 91 -20.45 43.41 -0.40
N LYS A 92 -21.41 43.53 0.52
CA LYS A 92 -22.83 43.81 0.24
C LYS A 92 -22.96 45.27 -0.22
N ASN A 93 -23.54 45.51 -1.40
CA ASN A 93 -24.08 46.83 -1.75
C ASN A 93 -25.61 46.77 -1.64
N LYS A 94 -26.14 47.76 -0.90
CA LYS A 94 -27.56 48.11 -0.71
C LYS A 94 -28.18 48.53 -2.04
N ASN A 95 -29.47 48.19 -2.21
CA ASN A 95 -30.40 48.87 -3.11
C ASN A 95 -31.42 49.61 -2.25
#